data_AF-F0RU56-F1
#
_entry.id   AF-F0RU56-F1
#
_cell.length_a   1.000
_cell.length_b   1.000
_cell.length_c   1.000
_cell.angle_alpha   90.00
_cell.angle_beta   90.00
_cell.angle_gamma   90.00
#
_symmetry.space_group_name_H-M   'P 1'
#
loop_
_entity.id
_entity.type
_entity.pdbx_description
1 polymer ?
#
loop_
_entity_poly.entity_id
_entity_poly.type
_entity_poly.pdbx_seq_one_letter_code
_entity_poly.pdbx_strand_id
1 'polypeptide(L)'
;MAMKKVREQELDTLELEVPKEELPRVSLEGCEIVRRQFLSHLKENILTIRPDGIQFNNACITRMPDVRYIYLIIDRSKRWFIISACDEDDKDGQRWCTVKHGERKSRKIQGKPFCDRIYSMMGWNKGYGYKICGTFALQVEDEDKLLMVFELDEAEAHAMSSKARAYAGVEDIEVGAEELAKLDELEKKRQADREQRAAAKAAGEKIIRRYRKRAVLPQQWGSDTFGVPVEEHKAKAEVPHLPARGDSGDLFIASDNRGW
;
A
#
# COMPACT_ATOMS: atom_id res chain seq x y z
N MET A 1 -32.05 15.09 -4.81
CA MET A 1 -31.98 13.67 -4.44
C MET A 1 -31.05 13.54 -3.23
N ALA A 2 -31.45 12.75 -2.23
CA ALA A 2 -30.83 12.72 -0.91
C ALA A 2 -29.36 12.26 -0.97
N MET A 3 -28.47 13.02 -0.34
CA MET A 3 -27.09 12.62 -0.04
C MET A 3 -27.13 11.26 0.69
N LYS A 4 -26.60 10.22 0.04
CA LYS A 4 -26.51 8.89 0.65
C LYS A 4 -25.42 8.97 1.71
N LYS A 5 -25.84 9.22 2.95
CA LYS A 5 -25.05 9.10 4.18
C LYS A 5 -24.12 7.90 4.02
N VAL A 6 -22.82 8.09 4.30
CA VAL A 6 -21.90 6.98 4.56
C VAL A 6 -22.67 5.99 5.42
N ARG A 7 -22.84 4.75 4.96
CA ARG A 7 -23.46 3.70 5.78
C ARG A 7 -22.54 3.53 6.98
N GLU A 8 -22.78 4.27 8.06
CA GLU A 8 -22.51 3.79 9.40
C GLU A 8 -23.10 2.39 9.39
N GLN A 9 -22.26 1.36 9.46
CA GLN A 9 -22.77 0.02 9.69
C GLN A 9 -23.62 0.15 10.96
N GLU A 10 -24.94 0.07 10.80
CA GLU A 10 -25.84 0.06 11.95
C GLU A 10 -25.35 -1.11 12.81
N LEU A 11 -24.97 -0.80 14.06
CA LEU A 11 -24.50 -1.82 14.98
C LEU A 11 -25.60 -2.87 15.12
N ASP A 12 -25.26 -4.10 14.76
CA ASP A 12 -26.10 -5.25 15.03
C ASP A 12 -25.99 -5.61 16.52
N THR A 13 -26.61 -4.80 17.40
CA THR A 13 -26.70 -5.09 18.84
C THR A 13 -27.58 -6.31 19.13
N LEU A 14 -28.23 -6.90 18.11
CA LEU A 14 -29.06 -8.09 18.28
C LEU A 14 -28.24 -9.30 18.73
N GLU A 15 -26.93 -9.35 18.43
CA GLU A 15 -26.06 -10.46 18.86
C GLU A 15 -25.57 -10.37 20.31
N LEU A 16 -25.73 -9.22 20.98
CA LEU A 16 -25.15 -8.99 22.31
C LEU A 16 -26.06 -9.38 23.47
N GLU A 17 -27.33 -9.74 23.22
CA GLU A 17 -28.38 -10.04 24.23
C GLU A 17 -28.54 -8.97 25.34
N VAL A 18 -27.92 -7.79 25.19
CA VAL A 18 -27.94 -6.67 26.14
C VAL A 18 -28.67 -5.50 25.49
N PRO A 19 -29.68 -4.90 26.15
CA PRO A 19 -30.35 -3.71 25.65
C PRO A 19 -29.37 -2.56 25.35
N LYS A 20 -29.59 -1.84 24.26
CA LYS A 20 -28.73 -0.72 23.83
C LYS A 20 -28.60 0.36 24.92
N GLU A 21 -29.64 0.52 25.73
CA GLU A 21 -29.73 1.49 26.83
C GLU A 21 -28.80 1.14 28.00
N GLU A 22 -28.43 -0.14 28.16
CA GLU A 22 -27.56 -0.64 29.22
C GLU A 22 -26.07 -0.58 28.83
N LEU A 23 -25.76 -0.32 27.56
CA LEU A 23 -24.38 -0.22 27.08
C LEU A 23 -23.72 1.11 27.52
N PRO A 24 -22.46 1.08 27.98
CA PRO A 24 -21.72 2.29 28.32
C PRO A 24 -21.48 3.15 27.07
N ARG A 25 -21.62 4.47 27.24
CA ARG A 25 -21.34 5.46 26.17
C ARG A 25 -19.91 5.96 26.29
N VAL A 26 -19.18 5.95 25.17
CA VAL A 26 -17.80 6.43 25.06
C VAL A 26 -17.73 7.49 23.97
N SER A 27 -17.07 8.62 24.25
CA SER A 27 -16.73 9.63 23.24
C SER A 27 -15.44 9.25 22.52
N LEU A 28 -15.38 9.49 21.22
CA LEU A 28 -14.17 9.32 20.41
C LEU A 28 -13.42 10.65 20.22
N GLU A 29 -13.85 11.73 20.86
CA GLU A 29 -13.16 13.01 20.81
C GLU A 29 -11.76 12.89 21.43
N GLY A 30 -10.73 13.35 20.71
CA GLY A 30 -9.33 13.21 21.10
C GLY A 30 -8.77 11.79 20.98
N CYS A 31 -9.54 10.83 20.44
CA CYS A 31 -9.03 9.50 20.10
C CYS A 31 -8.36 9.50 18.72
N GLU A 32 -7.46 8.54 18.52
CA GLU A 32 -6.71 8.37 17.28
C GLU A 32 -7.06 7.03 16.62
N ILE A 33 -7.05 7.04 15.29
CA ILE A 33 -7.14 5.79 14.53
C ILE A 33 -5.73 5.27 14.29
N VAL A 34 -5.45 4.09 14.87
CA VAL A 34 -4.17 3.41 14.72
C VAL A 34 -3.90 3.13 13.25
N ARG A 35 -2.76 3.61 12.74
CA ARG A 35 -2.44 3.37 11.34
C ARG A 35 -2.20 1.89 11.05
N ARG A 36 -2.66 1.41 9.89
CA ARG A 36 -2.56 -0.02 9.52
C ARG A 36 -1.12 -0.52 9.44
N GLN A 37 -0.14 0.37 9.24
CA GLN A 37 1.28 0.02 9.24
C GLN A 37 1.80 -0.42 10.60
N PHE A 38 1.10 -0.17 11.71
CA PHE A 38 1.47 -0.73 13.00
C PHE A 38 1.04 -2.18 13.18
N LEU A 39 0.12 -2.68 12.33
CA LEU A 39 -0.52 -3.97 12.46
C LEU A 39 0.09 -5.03 11.52
N SER A 40 -0.33 -6.29 11.68
CA SER A 40 0.16 -7.40 10.86
C SER A 40 -0.49 -7.41 9.47
N HIS A 41 0.33 -7.43 8.43
CA HIS A 41 -0.12 -7.34 7.03
C HIS A 41 -0.55 -8.67 6.39
N LEU A 42 -0.83 -9.71 7.19
CA LEU A 42 -1.04 -11.09 6.71
C LEU A 42 -2.22 -11.24 5.74
N LYS A 43 -3.27 -10.43 5.89
CA LYS A 43 -4.51 -10.49 5.08
C LYS A 43 -4.79 -9.18 4.33
N GLU A 44 -3.82 -8.27 4.30
CA GLU A 44 -3.97 -6.97 3.65
C GLU A 44 -3.68 -7.06 2.15
N ASN A 45 -4.30 -6.19 1.36
CA ASN A 45 -3.88 -5.98 -0.04
C ASN A 45 -2.56 -5.22 -0.01
N ILE A 46 -1.50 -5.76 -0.62
CA ILE A 46 -0.18 -5.11 -0.56
C ILE A 46 0.37 -4.93 -1.97
N LEU A 47 0.71 -3.68 -2.29
CA LEU A 47 1.57 -3.32 -3.40
C LEU A 47 3.01 -3.19 -2.87
N THR A 48 3.95 -3.88 -3.50
CA THR A 48 5.38 -3.71 -3.28
C THR A 48 6.02 -3.03 -4.49
N ILE A 49 6.65 -1.88 -4.30
CA ILE A 49 7.38 -1.15 -5.34
C ILE A 49 8.88 -1.28 -5.04
N ARG A 50 9.63 -1.81 -6.01
CA ARG A 50 11.10 -1.90 -5.99
C ARG A 50 11.68 -1.10 -7.15
N PRO A 51 12.99 -0.80 -7.16
CA PRO A 51 13.60 -0.03 -8.24
C PRO A 51 13.44 -0.68 -9.63
N ASP A 52 13.27 -1.99 -9.71
CA ASP A 52 13.14 -2.72 -10.97
C ASP A 52 11.70 -3.10 -11.37
N GLY A 53 10.72 -2.86 -10.51
CA GLY A 53 9.33 -3.19 -10.80
C GLY A 53 8.41 -3.25 -9.60
N ILE A 54 7.14 -3.51 -9.88
CA ILE A 54 6.06 -3.61 -8.89
C ILE A 54 5.54 -5.04 -8.77
N GLN A 55 4.96 -5.34 -7.61
CA GLN A 55 4.36 -6.63 -7.35
C GLN A 55 3.22 -6.52 -6.33
N PHE A 56 2.07 -7.07 -6.67
CA PHE A 56 0.95 -7.20 -5.75
C PHE A 56 1.08 -8.50 -4.95
N ASN A 57 0.54 -8.59 -3.75
CA ASN A 57 0.47 -9.88 -3.06
C ASN A 57 -0.71 -10.73 -3.56
N ASN A 58 -0.76 -12.00 -3.15
CA ASN A 58 -1.86 -12.88 -3.57
C ASN A 58 -3.23 -12.45 -3.02
N ALA A 59 -3.28 -11.70 -1.90
CA ALA A 59 -4.54 -11.17 -1.38
C ALA A 59 -5.23 -10.23 -2.39
N CYS A 60 -4.47 -9.38 -3.09
CA CYS A 60 -5.00 -8.55 -4.17
C CYS A 60 -5.65 -9.40 -5.27
N ILE A 61 -4.96 -10.48 -5.69
CA ILE A 61 -5.41 -11.35 -6.78
C ILE A 61 -6.67 -12.14 -6.39
N THR A 62 -6.70 -12.68 -5.16
CA THR A 62 -7.85 -13.44 -4.66
C THR A 62 -9.11 -12.59 -4.53
N ARG A 63 -8.97 -11.31 -4.16
CA ARG A 63 -10.10 -10.38 -4.03
C ARG A 63 -10.62 -9.84 -5.36
N MET A 64 -9.88 -10.05 -6.46
CA MET A 64 -10.32 -9.75 -7.83
C MET A 64 -10.24 -11.03 -8.70
N PRO A 65 -11.14 -12.01 -8.45
CA PRO A 65 -11.04 -13.40 -8.93
C PRO A 65 -11.05 -13.58 -10.45
N ASP A 66 -11.54 -12.60 -11.21
CA ASP A 66 -11.68 -12.70 -12.67
C ASP A 66 -10.80 -11.72 -13.45
N VAL A 67 -10.08 -10.84 -12.76
CA VAL A 67 -9.29 -9.77 -13.38
C VAL A 67 -7.90 -10.28 -13.75
N ARG A 68 -7.58 -10.44 -15.04
CA ARG A 68 -6.23 -10.87 -15.49
C ARG A 68 -5.33 -9.73 -15.93
N TYR A 69 -5.94 -8.66 -16.44
CA TYR A 69 -5.28 -7.46 -16.92
C TYR A 69 -5.78 -6.27 -16.12
N ILE A 70 -4.88 -5.32 -15.90
CA ILE A 70 -5.16 -4.12 -15.15
C ILE A 70 -4.57 -2.89 -15.82
N TYR A 71 -5.23 -1.75 -15.64
CA TYR A 71 -4.62 -0.45 -15.79
C TYR A 71 -3.87 -0.07 -14.52
N LEU A 72 -2.71 0.55 -14.70
CA LEU A 72 -1.95 1.20 -13.63
C LEU A 72 -2.16 2.71 -13.76
N ILE A 73 -2.86 3.30 -12.80
CA ILE A 73 -3.26 4.71 -12.83
C ILE A 73 -2.57 5.43 -11.67
N ILE A 74 -1.98 6.60 -11.94
CA ILE A 74 -1.30 7.42 -10.92
C ILE A 74 -2.02 8.77 -10.81
N ASP A 75 -2.53 9.07 -9.62
CA ASP A 75 -2.90 10.43 -9.25
C ASP A 75 -1.69 11.09 -8.57
N ARG A 76 -1.05 12.02 -9.28
CA ARG A 76 0.15 12.71 -8.77
C ARG A 76 -0.17 13.69 -7.64
N SER A 77 -1.35 14.28 -7.64
CA SER A 77 -1.76 15.29 -6.68
C SER A 77 -2.08 14.64 -5.33
N LYS A 78 -2.83 13.53 -5.36
CA LYS A 78 -3.18 12.75 -4.17
C LYS A 78 -2.13 11.71 -3.80
N ARG A 79 -1.13 11.49 -4.67
CA ARG A 79 -0.11 10.45 -4.54
C ARG A 79 -0.75 9.07 -4.40
N TRP A 80 -1.78 8.81 -5.21
CA TRP A 80 -2.47 7.53 -5.26
C TRP A 80 -1.96 6.68 -6.42
N PHE A 81 -1.80 5.39 -6.14
CA PHE A 81 -1.63 4.36 -7.14
C PHE A 81 -2.92 3.56 -7.20
N ILE A 82 -3.58 3.56 -8.34
CA ILE A 82 -4.90 2.97 -8.53
C ILE A 82 -4.80 1.84 -9.56
N ILE A 83 -5.46 0.73 -9.25
CA ILE A 83 -5.66 -0.39 -10.15
C ILE A 83 -7.12 -0.41 -10.57
N SER A 84 -7.34 -0.59 -11.87
CA SER A 84 -8.64 -0.86 -12.46
C SER A 84 -8.55 -2.08 -13.37
N ALA A 85 -9.59 -2.91 -13.40
CA ALA A 85 -9.66 -4.02 -14.33
C ALA A 85 -9.74 -3.53 -15.79
N CYS A 86 -9.11 -4.28 -16.70
CA CYS A 86 -9.16 -4.02 -18.14
C CYS A 86 -9.13 -5.34 -18.92
N ASP A 87 -9.36 -5.24 -20.23
CA ASP A 87 -9.30 -6.39 -21.13
C ASP A 87 -7.86 -6.73 -21.55
N GLU A 88 -7.68 -7.88 -22.21
CA GLU A 88 -6.37 -8.33 -22.70
C GLU A 88 -5.84 -7.48 -23.86
N ASP A 89 -6.75 -7.05 -24.74
CA ASP A 89 -6.44 -6.29 -25.95
C ASP A 89 -6.44 -4.77 -25.72
N ASP A 90 -6.76 -4.36 -24.49
CA ASP A 90 -6.75 -2.97 -24.09
C ASP A 90 -5.34 -2.39 -24.15
N LYS A 91 -5.21 -1.25 -24.84
CA LYS A 91 -3.95 -0.53 -24.97
C LYS A 91 -3.43 -0.15 -23.59
N ASP A 92 -2.15 -0.47 -23.32
CA ASP A 92 -1.47 -0.22 -22.04
C ASP A 92 -1.93 -1.11 -20.86
N GLY A 93 -2.83 -2.07 -21.12
CA GLY A 93 -3.22 -3.10 -20.15
C GLY A 93 -2.05 -3.98 -19.70
N GLN A 94 -1.94 -4.23 -18.39
CA GLN A 94 -0.84 -4.99 -17.81
C GLN A 94 -1.30 -6.29 -17.18
N ARG A 95 -0.66 -7.39 -17.58
CA ARG A 95 -0.90 -8.71 -16.98
C ARG A 95 -0.27 -8.79 -15.58
N TRP A 96 -1.09 -8.72 -14.54
CA TRP A 96 -0.65 -8.71 -13.12
C TRP A 96 -0.66 -10.08 -12.42
N CYS A 97 -1.24 -11.11 -13.05
CA CYS A 97 -1.30 -12.46 -12.49
C CYS A 97 -1.05 -13.53 -13.54
N THR A 98 -0.61 -14.70 -13.11
CA THR A 98 -0.48 -15.91 -13.93
C THR A 98 -1.38 -16.99 -13.35
N VAL A 99 -2.08 -17.71 -14.22
CA VAL A 99 -2.88 -18.88 -13.85
C VAL A 99 -2.09 -20.13 -14.20
N LYS A 100 -1.71 -20.94 -13.20
CA LYS A 100 -1.01 -22.21 -13.40
C LYS A 100 -1.70 -23.31 -12.59
N HIS A 101 -2.11 -24.39 -13.26
CA HIS A 101 -2.86 -25.51 -12.65
C HIS A 101 -4.09 -25.06 -11.83
N GLY A 102 -4.83 -24.06 -12.32
CA GLY A 102 -5.99 -23.49 -11.62
C GLY A 102 -5.65 -22.54 -10.47
N GLU A 103 -4.39 -22.44 -10.05
CA GLU A 103 -3.96 -21.50 -9.01
C GLU A 103 -3.53 -20.16 -9.65
N ARG A 104 -4.10 -19.06 -9.16
CA ARG A 104 -3.73 -17.70 -9.59
C ARG A 104 -2.62 -17.18 -8.68
N LYS A 105 -1.50 -16.81 -9.27
CA LYS A 105 -0.35 -16.23 -8.55
C LYS A 105 -0.05 -14.85 -9.07
N SER A 106 0.28 -13.96 -8.14
CA SER A 106 0.78 -12.64 -8.48
C SER A 106 2.04 -12.74 -9.34
N ARG A 107 2.12 -11.86 -10.34
CA ARG A 107 3.26 -11.68 -11.22
C ARG A 107 3.98 -10.38 -10.86
N LYS A 108 5.31 -10.41 -10.91
CA LYS A 108 6.11 -9.18 -10.88
C LYS A 108 5.98 -8.47 -12.23
N ILE A 109 5.56 -7.21 -12.22
CA ILE A 109 5.54 -6.34 -13.40
C ILE A 109 6.86 -5.56 -13.39
N GLN A 110 7.74 -5.88 -14.34
CA GLN A 110 9.01 -5.16 -14.51
C GLN A 110 8.75 -3.79 -15.13
N GLY A 111 9.52 -2.78 -14.71
CA GLY A 111 9.31 -1.42 -15.20
C GLY A 111 10.23 -0.43 -14.50
N LYS A 112 11.54 -0.57 -14.68
CA LYS A 112 12.54 0.32 -14.07
C LYS A 112 12.28 1.81 -14.38
N PRO A 113 12.04 2.25 -15.64
CA PRO A 113 11.76 3.66 -15.91
C PRO A 113 10.52 4.20 -15.21
N PHE A 114 9.48 3.37 -15.06
CA PHE A 114 8.29 3.73 -14.31
C PHE A 114 8.59 3.87 -12.81
N CYS A 115 9.30 2.91 -12.25
CA CYS A 115 9.68 2.93 -10.83
C CYS A 115 10.60 4.11 -10.51
N ASP A 116 11.56 4.44 -11.39
CA ASP A 116 12.44 5.60 -11.20
C ASP A 116 11.65 6.91 -11.08
N ARG A 117 10.57 7.09 -11.86
CA ARG A 117 9.67 8.25 -11.75
C ARG A 117 8.92 8.28 -10.42
N ILE A 118 8.44 7.12 -9.94
CA ILE A 118 7.78 7.03 -8.63
C ILE A 118 8.78 7.36 -7.51
N TYR A 119 9.99 6.79 -7.54
CA TYR A 119 11.01 7.06 -6.52
C TYR A 119 11.41 8.53 -6.50
N SER A 120 11.59 9.14 -7.67
CA SER A 120 11.86 10.57 -7.80
C SER A 120 10.71 11.43 -7.26
N MET A 121 9.46 11.11 -7.63
CA MET A 121 8.27 11.83 -7.16
C MET A 121 8.10 11.76 -5.64
N MET A 122 8.44 10.62 -5.04
CA MET A 122 8.28 10.38 -3.61
C MET A 122 9.51 10.78 -2.78
N GLY A 123 10.65 11.08 -3.41
CA GLY A 123 11.92 11.28 -2.72
C GLY A 123 12.44 10.01 -2.03
N TRP A 124 12.11 8.84 -2.58
CA TRP A 124 12.44 7.55 -1.99
C TRP A 124 13.87 7.11 -2.33
N ASN A 125 14.55 6.51 -1.35
CA ASN A 125 15.88 5.93 -1.53
C ASN A 125 15.82 4.55 -2.19
N LYS A 126 16.63 4.32 -3.23
CA LYS A 126 16.68 3.06 -4.02
C LYS A 126 17.31 1.87 -3.29
N GLY A 127 17.90 2.09 -2.11
CA GLY A 127 18.35 1.03 -1.20
C GLY A 127 17.21 0.27 -0.52
N TYR A 128 15.98 0.74 -0.66
CA TYR A 128 14.79 0.21 -0.02
C TYR A 128 13.74 -0.18 -1.06
N GLY A 129 12.92 -1.17 -0.72
CA GLY A 129 11.62 -1.36 -1.37
C GLY A 129 10.52 -0.77 -0.49
N TYR A 130 9.37 -0.49 -1.09
CA TYR A 130 8.26 0.17 -0.41
C TYR A 130 7.02 -0.72 -0.50
N LYS A 131 6.35 -0.91 0.64
CA LYS A 131 5.10 -1.67 0.72
C LYS A 131 3.96 -0.74 1.08
N ILE A 132 2.86 -0.84 0.35
CA ILE A 132 1.70 0.01 0.54
C ILE A 132 0.47 -0.89 0.72
N CYS A 133 -0.31 -0.62 1.76
CA CYS A 133 -1.58 -1.28 2.00
C CYS A 133 -2.66 -0.65 1.10
N GLY A 134 -3.43 -1.49 0.40
CA GLY A 134 -4.48 -1.04 -0.51
C GLY A 134 -5.88 -1.14 0.10
N THR A 135 -6.76 -0.25 -0.33
CA THR A 135 -8.20 -0.24 -0.06
C THR A 135 -8.99 -0.45 -1.34
N PHE A 136 -10.24 -0.90 -1.23
CA PHE A 136 -11.16 -0.89 -2.37
C PHE A 136 -11.91 0.43 -2.41
N ALA A 137 -12.17 0.90 -3.62
CA ALA A 137 -13.01 2.05 -3.89
C ALA A 137 -13.89 1.75 -5.12
N LEU A 138 -14.96 2.52 -5.30
CA LEU A 138 -15.77 2.50 -6.52
C LEU A 138 -15.45 3.75 -7.34
N GLN A 139 -15.53 3.63 -8.67
CA GLN A 139 -15.42 4.80 -9.53
C GLN A 139 -16.65 5.70 -9.36
N VAL A 140 -16.46 7.02 -9.37
CA VAL A 140 -17.56 7.98 -9.20
C VAL A 140 -18.51 7.97 -10.40
N GLU A 141 -17.96 7.85 -11.60
CA GLU A 141 -18.73 7.87 -12.86
C GLU A 141 -19.39 6.52 -13.18
N ASP A 142 -18.92 5.44 -12.55
CA ASP A 142 -19.37 4.08 -12.76
C ASP A 142 -19.29 3.33 -11.42
N GLU A 143 -20.38 3.38 -10.66
CA GLU A 143 -20.45 2.79 -9.32
C GLU A 143 -20.29 1.26 -9.32
N ASP A 144 -20.41 0.60 -10.47
CA ASP A 144 -20.20 -0.85 -10.60
C ASP A 144 -18.71 -1.20 -10.83
N LYS A 145 -17.86 -0.20 -11.11
CA LYS A 145 -16.43 -0.41 -11.35
C LYS A 145 -15.63 -0.41 -10.06
N LEU A 146 -15.19 -1.61 -9.66
CA LEU A 146 -14.32 -1.80 -8.51
C LEU A 146 -12.87 -1.37 -8.82
N LEU A 147 -12.36 -0.45 -8.00
CA LEU A 147 -10.97 0.01 -8.01
C LEU A 147 -10.23 -0.49 -6.77
N MET A 148 -8.91 -0.63 -6.89
CA MET A 148 -8.03 -0.85 -5.73
C MET A 148 -7.06 0.32 -5.65
N VAL A 149 -7.09 1.06 -4.54
CA VAL A 149 -6.33 2.30 -4.33
C VAL A 149 -5.24 2.05 -3.29
N PHE A 150 -4.04 2.55 -3.57
CA PHE A 150 -2.87 2.49 -2.70
C PHE A 150 -2.34 3.91 -2.50
N GLU A 151 -2.38 4.37 -1.26
CA GLU A 151 -1.87 5.71 -0.89
C GLU A 151 -0.35 5.65 -0.72
N LEU A 152 0.40 6.28 -1.62
CA LEU A 152 1.85 6.16 -1.64
C LEU A 152 2.51 6.81 -0.42
N ASP A 153 1.87 7.81 0.21
CA ASP A 153 2.37 8.44 1.45
C ASP A 153 2.37 7.50 2.65
N GLU A 154 1.53 6.46 2.60
CA GLU A 154 1.38 5.46 3.65
C GLU A 154 2.34 4.26 3.46
N ALA A 155 3.41 4.46 2.67
CA ALA A 155 4.38 3.44 2.33
C ALA A 155 5.33 3.08 3.50
N GLU A 156 5.50 1.77 3.70
CA GLU A 156 6.45 1.18 4.63
C GLU A 156 7.74 0.79 3.91
N ALA A 157 8.87 1.42 4.27
CA ALA A 157 10.17 1.10 3.71
C ALA A 157 10.73 -0.20 4.29
N HIS A 158 11.30 -1.04 3.43
CA HIS A 158 12.02 -2.25 3.82
C HIS A 158 13.38 -2.33 3.14
N ALA A 159 14.42 -2.46 3.97
CA ALA A 159 15.80 -2.55 3.50
C ALA A 159 16.02 -3.75 2.59
N MET A 160 16.51 -3.47 1.38
CA MET A 160 16.93 -4.49 0.40
C MET A 160 18.32 -5.01 0.74
N SER A 161 18.60 -6.28 0.46
CA SER A 161 19.96 -6.82 0.55
C SER A 161 20.84 -6.27 -0.56
N SER A 162 22.16 -6.31 -0.38
CA SER A 162 23.12 -6.01 -1.45
C SER A 162 22.79 -6.77 -2.76
N LYS A 163 22.54 -8.09 -2.65
CA LYS A 163 22.13 -8.92 -3.80
C LYS A 163 20.85 -8.44 -4.49
N ALA A 164 19.84 -8.02 -3.74
CA ALA A 164 18.58 -7.57 -4.30
C ALA A 164 18.72 -6.20 -5.00
N ARG A 165 19.57 -5.31 -4.47
CA ARG A 165 19.90 -4.02 -5.09
C ARG A 165 20.66 -4.21 -6.40
N ALA A 166 21.67 -5.07 -6.40
CA ALA A 166 22.42 -5.43 -7.61
C ALA A 166 21.51 -6.03 -8.69
N TYR A 167 20.60 -6.96 -8.33
CA TYR A 167 19.63 -7.51 -9.27
C TYR A 167 18.69 -6.45 -9.86
N ALA A 168 18.33 -5.45 -9.06
CA ALA A 168 17.48 -4.34 -9.51
C ALA A 168 18.25 -3.28 -10.34
N GLY A 169 19.56 -3.48 -10.57
CA GLY A 169 20.42 -2.52 -11.26
C GLY A 169 20.47 -1.18 -10.55
N VAL A 170 20.57 -1.22 -9.21
CA VAL A 170 20.78 -0.03 -8.38
C VAL A 170 22.26 0.14 -8.13
N GLU A 171 22.80 1.29 -8.48
CA GLU A 171 24.19 1.65 -8.22
C GLU A 171 24.34 2.19 -6.79
N ASP A 172 25.48 1.96 -6.16
CA ASP A 172 25.74 2.41 -4.79
C ASP A 172 25.63 3.94 -4.63
N ILE A 173 25.95 4.69 -5.70
CA ILE A 173 25.80 6.14 -5.73
C ILE A 173 24.33 6.60 -5.61
N GLU A 174 23.38 5.79 -6.12
CA GLU A 174 21.95 6.07 -6.04
C GLU A 174 21.38 5.82 -4.64
N VAL A 175 22.08 5.03 -3.83
CA VAL A 175 21.74 4.77 -2.42
C VAL A 175 22.36 5.82 -1.52
N GLY A 176 23.59 6.23 -1.81
CA GLY A 176 24.38 7.16 -1.00
C GLY A 176 25.18 6.43 0.08
N ALA A 177 26.39 6.94 0.37
CA ALA A 177 27.37 6.28 1.23
C ALA A 177 26.85 6.05 2.66
N GLU A 178 26.14 7.03 3.23
CA GLU A 178 25.59 6.93 4.59
C GLU A 178 24.52 5.84 4.72
N GLU A 179 23.59 5.78 3.77
CA GLU A 179 22.54 4.76 3.75
C GLU A 179 23.10 3.38 3.42
N LEU A 180 24.10 3.31 2.54
CA LEU A 180 24.81 2.07 2.25
C LEU A 180 25.44 1.48 3.53
N ALA A 181 26.13 2.30 4.33
CA ALA A 181 26.71 1.86 5.60
C ALA A 181 25.63 1.32 6.57
N LYS A 182 24.48 2.00 6.69
CA LYS A 182 23.35 1.54 7.51
C LYS A 182 22.80 0.20 7.02
N LEU A 183 22.65 0.04 5.71
CA LEU A 183 22.15 -1.20 5.09
C LEU A 183 23.13 -2.37 5.31
N ASP A 184 24.43 -2.12 5.21
CA ASP A 184 25.48 -3.13 5.42
C ASP A 184 25.55 -3.60 6.88
N GLU A 185 25.46 -2.68 7.85
CA GLU A 185 25.33 -3.03 9.26
C GLU A 185 24.08 -3.87 9.53
N LEU A 186 22.95 -3.51 8.90
CA LEU A 186 21.70 -4.26 9.02
C LEU A 186 21.82 -5.66 8.40
N GLU A 187 22.51 -5.80 7.27
CA GLU A 187 22.77 -7.08 6.61
C GLU A 187 23.66 -7.98 7.47
N LYS A 188 24.73 -7.44 8.09
CA LYS A 188 25.56 -8.15 9.07
C LYS A 188 24.74 -8.63 10.27
N LYS A 189 23.88 -7.78 10.84
CA LYS A 189 22.95 -8.15 11.92
C LYS A 189 22.01 -9.28 11.50
N ARG A 190 21.47 -9.22 10.27
CA ARG A 190 20.58 -10.27 9.71
C ARG A 190 21.32 -11.59 9.50
N GLN A 191 22.59 -11.55 9.08
CA GLN A 191 23.41 -12.74 8.90
C GLN A 191 23.74 -13.39 10.23
N ALA A 192 24.19 -12.61 11.23
CA ALA A 192 24.44 -13.11 12.57
C ALA A 192 23.17 -13.74 13.19
N ASP A 193 22.01 -13.06 13.10
CA ASP A 193 20.72 -13.61 13.54
C ASP A 193 20.39 -14.94 12.83
N ARG A 194 20.72 -15.08 11.54
CA ARG A 194 20.45 -16.29 10.75
C ARG A 194 21.38 -17.44 11.15
N GLU A 195 22.65 -17.17 11.36
CA GLU A 195 23.65 -18.14 11.80
C GLU A 195 23.34 -18.66 13.20
N GLN A 196 23.00 -17.76 14.15
CA GLN A 196 22.53 -18.14 15.48
C GLN A 196 21.29 -19.04 15.42
N ARG A 197 20.32 -18.73 14.55
CA ARG A 197 19.15 -19.58 14.35
C ARG A 197 19.48 -20.92 13.71
N ALA A 198 20.42 -20.96 12.77
CA ALA A 198 20.86 -22.20 12.14
C ALA A 198 21.56 -23.11 13.17
N ALA A 199 22.40 -22.53 14.04
CA ALA A 199 23.04 -23.23 15.14
C ALA A 199 22.01 -23.75 16.17
N ALA A 200 21.04 -22.94 16.59
CA ALA A 200 19.96 -23.38 17.48
C ALA A 200 19.10 -24.49 16.87
N LYS A 201 18.82 -24.42 15.55
CA LYS A 201 18.13 -25.51 14.82
C LYS A 201 18.94 -26.79 14.83
N ALA A 202 20.25 -26.70 14.59
CA ALA A 202 21.16 -27.84 14.60
C ALA A 202 21.29 -28.46 16.00
N ALA A 203 21.19 -27.65 17.06
CA ALA A 203 21.18 -28.08 18.45
C ALA A 203 19.82 -28.67 18.91
N GLY A 204 18.80 -28.73 18.05
CA GLY A 204 17.50 -29.31 18.37
C GLY A 204 16.58 -28.43 19.23
N GLU A 205 16.92 -27.14 19.42
CA GLU A 205 16.09 -26.22 20.19
C GLU A 205 14.80 -25.84 19.44
N LYS A 206 13.68 -25.76 20.16
CA LYS A 206 12.41 -25.26 19.62
C LYS A 206 12.55 -23.76 19.33
N ILE A 207 12.83 -23.42 18.06
CA ILE A 207 12.88 -22.03 17.61
C ILE A 207 11.48 -21.41 17.68
N ILE A 208 11.23 -20.60 18.72
CA ILE A 208 10.07 -19.71 18.74
C ILE A 208 10.30 -18.63 17.68
N ARG A 209 9.57 -18.72 16.57
CA ARG A 209 9.55 -17.69 15.52
C ARG A 209 8.91 -16.42 16.08
N ARG A 210 9.66 -15.57 16.78
CA ARG A 210 9.20 -14.21 17.07
C ARG A 210 9.22 -13.42 15.76
N TYR A 211 8.06 -13.27 15.14
CA TYR A 211 7.87 -12.30 14.06
C TYR A 211 8.15 -10.91 14.64
N ARG A 212 9.33 -10.37 14.39
CA ARG A 212 9.63 -8.95 14.65
C ARG A 212 9.43 -8.22 13.33
N LYS A 213 8.32 -7.51 13.19
CA LYS A 213 8.16 -6.52 12.14
C LYS A 213 9.24 -5.46 12.35
N ARG A 214 10.23 -5.40 11.47
CA ARG A 214 11.26 -4.35 11.46
C ARG A 214 10.98 -3.46 10.26
N ALA A 215 9.85 -2.75 10.35
CA ALA A 215 9.52 -1.66 9.44
C ALA A 215 10.54 -0.54 9.65
N VAL A 216 11.11 0.01 8.58
CA VAL A 216 11.85 1.27 8.69
C VAL A 216 10.81 2.36 8.49
N LEU A 217 10.31 2.88 9.61
CA LEU A 217 9.40 4.02 9.62
C LEU A 217 10.20 5.32 9.36
N PRO A 218 9.59 6.39 8.83
CA PRO A 218 10.23 7.69 8.67
C PRO A 218 10.89 8.18 9.98
N GLN A 219 11.92 9.01 9.87
CA GLN A 219 12.72 9.48 11.02
C GLN A 219 12.02 10.57 11.84
N GLN A 220 11.06 11.30 11.27
CA GLN A 220 10.28 12.32 11.97
C GLN A 220 8.84 11.83 12.16
N TRP A 221 8.45 11.65 13.43
CA TRP A 221 7.08 11.43 13.87
C TRP A 221 6.82 12.35 15.07
N GLY A 222 5.58 12.81 15.25
CA GLY A 222 5.16 13.52 16.46
C GLY A 222 5.32 12.65 17.72
N SER A 223 5.41 13.29 18.89
CA SER A 223 5.50 12.60 20.19
C SER A 223 4.27 11.73 20.44
N ASP A 224 4.45 10.43 20.69
CA ASP A 224 3.43 9.46 21.15
C ASP A 224 2.12 9.38 20.35
N THR A 225 2.16 9.68 19.04
CA THR A 225 0.98 9.59 18.16
C THR A 225 0.84 8.19 17.55
N PHE A 226 -0.31 7.54 17.68
CA PHE A 226 -0.64 6.23 17.09
C PHE A 226 -1.25 6.33 15.68
N GLY A 227 -1.67 7.53 15.26
CA GLY A 227 -2.12 7.76 13.90
C GLY A 227 -2.62 9.16 13.62
N VAL A 228 -3.80 9.27 13.03
CA VAL A 228 -4.48 10.55 12.79
C VAL A 228 -5.72 10.63 13.69
N PRO A 229 -6.12 11.83 14.13
CA PRO A 229 -7.38 12.02 14.87
C PRO A 229 -8.56 11.38 14.14
N VAL A 230 -9.53 10.85 14.89
CA VAL A 230 -10.72 10.17 14.33
C VAL A 230 -11.47 11.08 13.35
N GLU A 231 -11.57 12.38 13.62
CA GLU A 231 -12.24 13.34 12.73
C GLU A 231 -11.51 13.48 11.39
N GLU A 232 -10.19 13.61 11.43
CA GLU A 232 -9.36 13.71 10.22
C GLU A 232 -9.39 12.42 9.41
N HIS A 233 -9.35 11.27 10.09
CA HIS A 233 -9.46 9.98 9.43
C HIS A 233 -10.81 9.80 8.74
N LYS A 234 -11.92 10.22 9.39
CA LYS A 234 -13.26 10.18 8.76
C LYS A 234 -13.30 11.04 7.50
N ALA A 235 -12.73 12.25 7.56
CA ALA A 235 -12.63 13.14 6.41
C ALA A 235 -11.77 12.56 5.26
N LYS A 236 -10.70 11.82 5.58
CA LYS A 236 -9.86 11.13 4.59
C LYS A 236 -10.53 9.88 4.00
N ALA A 237 -11.25 9.12 4.82
CA ALA A 237 -11.97 7.92 4.40
C ALA A 237 -13.12 8.25 3.43
N GLU A 238 -13.67 9.47 3.54
CA GLU A 238 -14.50 10.05 2.49
C GLU A 238 -13.61 10.42 1.29
N VAL A 239 -13.48 9.47 0.35
CA VAL A 239 -12.90 9.75 -0.97
C VAL A 239 -13.64 10.99 -1.52
N PRO A 240 -12.95 12.11 -1.80
CA PRO A 240 -13.60 13.31 -2.30
C PRO A 240 -14.32 12.95 -3.59
N HIS A 241 -15.64 12.98 -3.55
CA HIS A 241 -16.49 12.88 -4.71
C HIS A 241 -16.15 14.09 -5.59
N LEU A 242 -15.57 13.85 -6.76
CA LEU A 242 -15.55 14.87 -7.80
C LEU A 242 -17.00 15.30 -8.03
N PRO A 243 -17.27 16.62 -8.11
CA PRO A 243 -18.63 17.09 -8.28
C PRO A 243 -19.24 16.39 -9.50
N ALA A 244 -20.42 15.79 -9.30
CA ALA A 244 -21.22 15.27 -10.40
C ALA A 244 -21.36 16.38 -11.45
N ARG A 245 -21.12 16.01 -12.71
CA ARG A 245 -21.17 16.87 -13.89
C ARG A 245 -22.27 17.93 -13.74
N GLY A 246 -21.86 19.17 -13.44
CA GLY A 246 -22.77 20.30 -13.50
C GLY A 246 -23.20 20.48 -14.96
N ASP A 247 -24.48 20.70 -15.18
CA ASP A 247 -25.13 20.96 -16.48
C ASP A 247 -24.63 22.24 -17.20
N SER A 248 -23.47 22.78 -16.84
CA SER A 248 -22.80 23.85 -17.56
C SER A 248 -21.57 23.29 -18.26
N GLY A 249 -21.70 23.05 -19.56
CA GLY A 249 -20.64 22.55 -20.43
C GLY A 249 -19.50 23.53 -20.65
N ASP A 250 -18.69 23.79 -19.62
CA ASP A 250 -17.41 24.49 -19.74
C ASP A 250 -16.32 23.72 -18.97
N LEU A 251 -15.64 22.83 -19.70
CA LEU A 251 -14.39 22.19 -19.28
C LEU A 251 -13.24 22.88 -20.04
N PHE A 252 -12.83 24.04 -19.54
CA PHE A 252 -11.52 24.63 -19.84
C PHE A 252 -10.81 24.92 -18.53
N ILE A 253 -10.09 23.93 -18.00
CA ILE A 253 -8.87 24.23 -17.24
C ILE A 253 -7.75 24.20 -18.27
N ALA A 254 -7.41 25.40 -18.76
CA ALA A 254 -6.29 25.61 -19.66
C ALA A 254 -5.03 24.98 -19.06
N SER A 255 -4.46 24.04 -19.80
CA SER A 255 -3.15 23.46 -19.58
C SER A 255 -2.08 24.43 -20.09
N ASP A 256 -1.76 25.46 -19.31
CA ASP A 256 -0.51 26.20 -19.51
C ASP A 256 0.60 25.56 -18.70
N ASN A 257 1.19 24.50 -19.26
CA ASN A 257 2.64 24.46 -19.45
C ASN A 257 3.04 23.30 -20.37
N ARG A 258 3.28 23.66 -21.64
CA ARG A 258 4.12 22.89 -22.55
C ARG A 258 5.57 23.23 -22.25
N GLY A 259 6.38 22.21 -21.97
CA GLY A 259 7.82 22.37 -21.80
C GLY A 259 8.52 21.03 -21.65
N TRP A 260 8.76 20.39 -22.80
CA TRP A 260 9.72 19.32 -23.14
C TRP A 260 9.94 18.16 -22.16
#